data_AF-A0A847Y4X9-F1
#
_entry.id   AF-A0A847Y4X9-F1
#
_cell.length_a   1.000
_cell.length_b   1.000
_cell.length_c   1.000
_cell.angle_alpha   90.00
_cell.angle_beta   90.00
_cell.angle_gamma   90.00
#
_symmetry.space_group_name_H-M   'P 1'
#
loop_
_entity.id
_entity.type
_entity.pdbx_description
1 polymer ?
#
loop_
_entity_poly.entity_id
_entity_poly.type
_entity_poly.pdbx_seq_one_letter_code
_entity_poly.pdbx_strand_id
1 'polypeptide(L)'
;MPIIKSAKKKLRQDVKRTKVNRRYETAYKKAMKEMKNAKKSSVLDMIKKVYSLIDKAKKKKVIHKNKAARLKAQAAKLLPKK
;
A
#
# COMPACT_ATOMS: atom_id res chain seq x y z
N MET A 1 20.19 16.13 15.88
CA MET A 1 20.87 16.10 14.56
C MET A 1 21.90 14.97 14.55
N PRO A 2 22.13 14.27 13.43
CA PRO A 2 23.15 13.24 13.36
C PRO A 2 24.55 13.84 13.50
N ILE A 3 25.31 13.33 14.46
CA ILE A 3 26.66 13.83 14.81
C ILE A 3 27.71 13.16 13.92
N ILE A 4 27.67 11.82 13.82
CA ILE A 4 28.61 11.02 13.03
C ILE A 4 28.34 11.11 11.51
N LYS A 5 29.40 11.02 10.69
CA LYS A 5 29.32 11.12 9.21
C LYS A 5 28.38 10.07 8.59
N SER A 6 28.41 8.83 9.11
CA SER A 6 27.54 7.73 8.67
C SER A 6 26.06 8.02 8.95
N ALA A 7 25.73 8.60 10.10
CA ALA A 7 24.36 8.97 10.47
C ALA A 7 23.84 10.13 9.59
N LYS A 8 24.68 11.12 9.26
CA LYS A 8 24.33 12.18 8.29
C LYS A 8 23.98 11.59 6.92
N LYS A 9 24.75 10.59 6.46
CA LYS A 9 24.47 9.87 5.20
C LYS A 9 23.19 9.04 5.28
N LYS A 10 22.97 8.32 6.38
CA LYS A 10 21.75 7.53 6.62
C LYS A 10 20.50 8.41 6.57
N LEU A 11 20.52 9.56 7.23
CA LEU A 11 19.41 10.53 7.19
C LEU A 11 19.03 10.91 5.75
N ARG A 12 20.02 11.24 4.90
CA ARG A 12 19.77 11.56 3.48
C ARG A 12 19.15 10.39 2.71
N GLN A 13 19.63 9.18 2.96
CA GLN A 13 19.10 7.97 2.32
C GLN A 13 17.67 7.68 2.76
N ASP A 14 17.37 7.84 4.05
CA ASP A 14 16.06 7.55 4.62
C ASP A 14 15.01 8.55 4.14
N VAL A 15 15.36 9.84 3.96
CA VAL A 15 14.47 10.82 3.33
C VAL A 15 14.09 10.38 1.91
N LYS A 16 15.07 9.97 1.09
CA LYS A 16 14.82 9.48 -0.27
C LYS A 16 13.94 8.23 -0.26
N ARG A 17 14.26 7.23 0.57
CA ARG A 17 13.51 5.98 0.70
C ARG A 17 12.08 6.21 1.18
N THR A 18 11.89 7.08 2.16
CA THR A 18 10.59 7.45 2.71
C THR A 18 9.71 8.06 1.64
N LYS A 19 10.24 8.99 0.83
CA LYS A 19 9.50 9.60 -0.29
C LYS A 19 9.02 8.57 -1.30
N VAL A 20 9.87 7.59 -1.65
CA VAL A 20 9.52 6.50 -2.58
C VAL A 20 8.48 5.56 -1.98
N ASN A 21 8.70 5.10 -0.74
CA ASN A 21 7.79 4.19 -0.05
C ASN A 21 6.41 4.80 0.14
N ARG A 22 6.35 6.11 0.44
CA ARG A 22 5.10 6.86 0.60
C ARG A 22 4.21 6.77 -0.65
N ARG A 23 4.78 6.78 -1.85
CA ARG A 23 4.01 6.65 -3.11
C ARG A 23 3.27 5.32 -3.21
N TYR A 24 3.94 4.22 -2.86
CA TYR A 24 3.31 2.91 -2.84
C TYR A 24 2.25 2.81 -1.74
N GLU A 25 2.54 3.37 -0.57
CA GLU A 25 1.58 3.39 0.53
C GLU A 25 0.31 4.17 0.23
N THR A 26 0.46 5.39 -0.30
CA THR A 26 -0.69 6.23 -0.62
C THR A 26 -1.52 5.63 -1.75
N ALA A 27 -0.88 4.99 -2.73
CA ALA A 27 -1.57 4.36 -3.85
C ALA A 27 -2.55 3.26 -3.39
N TYR A 28 -2.10 2.27 -2.61
CA TYR A 28 -3.01 1.20 -2.17
C TYR A 28 -4.03 1.72 -1.13
N LYS A 29 -3.64 2.67 -0.26
CA LYS A 29 -4.55 3.26 0.73
C LYS A 29 -5.68 4.04 0.05
N LYS A 30 -5.36 4.84 -0.98
CA LYS A 30 -6.35 5.58 -1.78
C LYS A 30 -7.29 4.63 -2.51
N ALA A 31 -6.75 3.62 -3.20
CA ALA A 31 -7.56 2.63 -3.89
C ALA A 31 -8.50 1.84 -2.94
N MET A 32 -8.02 1.47 -1.75
CA MET A 32 -8.86 0.86 -0.70
C MET A 32 -9.95 1.80 -0.21
N LYS A 33 -9.67 3.11 -0.06
CA LYS A 33 -10.68 4.10 0.35
C LYS A 33 -11.74 4.29 -0.75
N GLU A 34 -11.32 4.37 -2.01
CA GLU A 34 -12.21 4.43 -3.17
C GLU A 34 -13.12 3.20 -3.22
N MET A 35 -12.57 2.00 -3.05
CA MET A 35 -13.34 0.75 -3.04
C MET A 35 -14.36 0.70 -1.89
N LYS A 36 -14.05 1.27 -0.72
CA LYS A 36 -14.99 1.33 0.41
C LYS A 36 -16.16 2.29 0.17
N ASN A 37 -15.94 3.36 -0.59
CA ASN A 37 -16.95 4.38 -0.87
C ASN A 37 -17.73 4.09 -2.16
N ALA A 38 -17.30 3.10 -2.95
CA ALA A 38 -17.92 2.75 -4.22
C ALA A 38 -19.27 2.01 -4.03
N LYS A 39 -20.17 2.19 -5.00
CA LYS A 39 -21.42 1.41 -5.09
C LYS A 39 -21.09 -0.05 -5.44
N LYS A 40 -21.90 -1.00 -4.96
CA LYS A 40 -21.64 -2.45 -5.09
C LYS A 40 -21.32 -2.93 -6.52
N SER A 41 -21.89 -2.30 -7.55
CA SER A 41 -21.66 -2.65 -8.96
C SER A 41 -20.24 -2.37 -9.46
N SER A 42 -19.57 -1.32 -8.98
CA SER A 42 -18.21 -0.96 -9.43
C SER A 42 -17.09 -1.58 -8.59
N VAL A 43 -17.44 -2.24 -7.48
CA VAL A 43 -16.48 -2.92 -6.58
C VAL A 43 -15.78 -4.08 -7.28
N LEU A 44 -16.48 -4.78 -8.19
CA LEU A 44 -15.94 -5.95 -8.89
C LEU A 44 -14.75 -5.58 -9.82
N ASP A 45 -14.81 -4.42 -10.46
CA ASP A 45 -13.75 -3.96 -11.36
C ASP A 45 -12.57 -3.36 -10.58
N MET A 46 -12.87 -2.66 -9.48
CA MET A 46 -11.84 -2.02 -8.65
C MET A 46 -10.97 -3.04 -7.89
N ILE A 47 -11.46 -4.24 -7.59
CA ILE A 47 -10.71 -5.22 -6.78
C ILE A 47 -9.41 -5.65 -7.45
N LYS A 48 -9.41 -5.84 -8.77
CA LYS A 48 -8.22 -6.24 -9.55
C LYS A 48 -7.12 -5.19 -9.41
N LYS A 49 -7.50 -3.90 -9.48
CA LYS A 49 -6.59 -2.76 -9.29
C LYS A 49 -6.04 -2.71 -7.87
N VAL A 50 -6.90 -2.87 -6.86
CA VAL A 50 -6.49 -2.90 -5.44
C VAL A 50 -5.49 -4.02 -5.18
N TYR A 51 -5.75 -5.23 -5.67
CA TYR A 51 -4.87 -6.38 -5.49
C TYR A 51 -3.51 -6.17 -6.15
N SER A 52 -3.50 -5.66 -7.39
CA SER A 52 -2.27 -5.32 -8.11
C SER A 52 -1.42 -4.31 -7.34
N LEU A 53 -2.03 -3.26 -6.77
CA LEU A 53 -1.33 -2.25 -5.98
C LEU A 53 -0.75 -2.82 -4.67
N ILE A 54 -1.51 -3.65 -3.97
CA ILE A 54 -1.04 -4.33 -2.74
C ILE A 54 0.14 -5.26 -3.06
N ASP A 55 0.06 -6.03 -4.15
CA ASP A 55 1.12 -6.95 -4.54
C ASP A 55 2.38 -6.24 -5.00
N LYS A 56 2.25 -5.11 -5.70
CA LYS A 56 3.39 -4.25 -6.05
C LYS A 56 4.07 -3.72 -4.78
N ALA A 57 3.31 -3.26 -3.79
CA ALA A 57 3.85 -2.79 -2.51
C ALA A 57 4.56 -3.92 -1.72
N LYS A 58 4.02 -5.14 -1.75
CA LYS A 58 4.65 -6.35 -1.19
C LYS A 58 5.95 -6.67 -1.92
N LYS A 59 5.95 -6.71 -3.25
CA LYS A 59 7.13 -7.03 -4.08
C LYS A 59 8.28 -6.05 -3.84
N LYS A 60 7.95 -4.76 -3.66
CA LYS A 60 8.92 -3.70 -3.32
C LYS A 60 9.29 -3.66 -1.82
N LYS A 61 8.82 -4.62 -1.02
CA LYS A 61 9.07 -4.73 0.43
C LYS A 61 8.65 -3.49 1.24
N VAL A 62 7.71 -2.69 0.72
CA VAL A 62 7.14 -1.55 1.44
C VAL A 62 6.19 -2.03 2.54
N ILE A 63 5.51 -3.15 2.31
CA ILE A 63 4.68 -3.84 3.31
C ILE A 63 5.10 -5.30 3.45
N HIS A 64 4.95 -5.84 4.66
CA HIS A 64 5.20 -7.25 4.94
C HIS A 64 4.17 -8.17 4.26
N LYS A 65 4.55 -9.43 3.98
CA LYS A 65 3.69 -10.44 3.34
C LYS A 65 2.36 -10.64 4.09
N ASN A 66 2.40 -10.66 5.42
CA ASN A 66 1.20 -10.84 6.26
C ASN A 66 0.27 -9.62 6.20
N LYS A 67 0.84 -8.40 6.11
CA LYS A 67 0.05 -7.18 5.95
C LYS A 67 -0.64 -7.17 4.59
N ALA A 68 0.06 -7.57 3.52
CA ALA A 68 -0.53 -7.71 2.19
C ALA A 68 -1.70 -8.71 2.19
N ALA A 69 -1.51 -9.90 2.78
CA ALA A 69 -2.57 -10.91 2.91
C ALA A 69 -3.79 -10.38 3.68
N ARG A 70 -3.58 -9.72 4.81
CA ARG A 70 -4.66 -9.09 5.60
C ARG A 70 -5.43 -8.05 4.80
N LEU A 71 -4.74 -7.20 4.03
CA LEU A 71 -5.38 -6.18 3.21
C LEU A 71 -6.22 -6.80 2.07
N LYS A 72 -5.72 -7.87 1.43
CA LYS A 72 -6.50 -8.60 0.42
C LYS A 72 -7.75 -9.23 1.01
N ALA A 73 -7.65 -9.85 2.19
CA ALA A 73 -8.80 -10.40 2.90
C ALA A 73 -9.83 -9.33 3.26
N GLN A 74 -9.39 -8.14 3.70
CA GLN A 74 -10.28 -7.01 3.94
C GLN A 74 -10.99 -6.52 2.68
N ALA A 75 -10.28 -6.43 1.55
CA ALA A 75 -10.87 -6.05 0.28
C ALA A 75 -11.85 -7.11 -0.24
N ALA A 76 -11.59 -8.41 -0.04
CA ALA A 76 -12.52 -9.48 -0.41
C ALA A 76 -13.85 -9.40 0.35
N LYS A 77 -13.82 -9.00 1.63
CA LYS A 77 -15.04 -8.86 2.46
C LYS A 77 -16.00 -7.77 1.96
N LEU A 78 -15.52 -6.83 1.14
CA LEU A 78 -16.35 -5.76 0.58
C LEU A 78 -17.13 -6.20 -0.67
N LEU A 79 -16.83 -7.39 -1.21
CA LEU A 79 -17.61 -7.94 -2.30
C LEU A 79 -19.02 -8.32 -1.80
N PRO A 80 -20.05 -8.15 -2.64
CA PRO A 80 -21.38 -8.65 -2.32
C PRO A 80 -21.30 -10.16 -2.08
N LYS A 81 -21.86 -10.61 -0.95
CA LYS A 81 -22.07 -12.04 -0.73
C LYS A 81 -23.13 -12.51 -1.73
N LYS A 82 -22.92 -13.69 -2.31
CA LYS A 82 -23.97 -14.42 -3.03
C LYS A 82 -25.14 -14.67 -2.10
#